data_AF-A7HU78-F1
#
_entry.id   AF-A7HU78-F1
#
_cell.length_a   1.000
_cell.length_b   1.000
_cell.length_c   1.000
_cell.angle_alpha   90.00
_cell.angle_beta   90.00
_cell.angle_gamma   90.00
#
_symmetry.space_group_name_H-M   'P 1'
#
loop_
_entity.id
_entity.type
_entity.pdbx_description
1 polymer ?
#
loop_
_entity_poly.entity_id
_entity_poly.type
_entity_poly.pdbx_seq_one_letter_code
_entity_poly.pdbx_strand_id
1 'polypeptide(L)'
;MPDLKLGKLPDRTPVKITFTAPPDLNKALHAYAALYRETYGEAESVSELIPYMLQSFLEADRGFAKARKALPEGEGKGSGIAQPGSGRRAPRTLLLPTDKKD
;
A
#
# COMPACT_ATOMS: atom_id res chain seq x y z
N MET A 1 18.71 -25.51 -21.00
CA MET A 1 17.56 -24.58 -20.90
C MET A 1 18.06 -23.33 -20.21
N PRO A 2 17.76 -22.12 -20.70
CA PRO A 2 18.36 -20.91 -20.14
C PRO A 2 17.84 -20.64 -18.72
N ASP A 3 18.74 -20.56 -17.74
CA ASP A 3 18.46 -20.13 -16.37
C ASP A 3 18.26 -18.60 -16.34
N LEU A 4 17.02 -18.17 -16.49
CA LEU A 4 16.66 -16.76 -16.33
C LEU A 4 16.61 -16.41 -14.83
N LYS A 5 17.50 -15.53 -14.39
CA LYS A 5 17.51 -14.98 -13.02
C LYS A 5 16.25 -14.18 -12.67
N LEU A 6 15.50 -13.76 -13.68
CA LEU A 6 14.22 -13.08 -13.53
C LEU A 6 13.09 -14.08 -13.77
N GLY A 7 12.39 -14.45 -12.71
CA GLY A 7 11.15 -15.21 -12.81
C GLY A 7 10.07 -14.44 -13.56
N LYS A 8 9.04 -15.13 -14.03
CA LYS A 8 7.91 -14.54 -14.75
C LYS A 8 7.34 -13.36 -13.94
N LEU A 9 7.25 -12.19 -14.59
CA LEU A 9 6.65 -11.00 -13.98
C LEU A 9 5.18 -11.28 -13.63
N PRO A 10 4.67 -10.67 -12.54
CA PRO A 10 3.26 -10.78 -12.19
C PRO A 10 2.39 -10.26 -13.33
N ASP A 11 1.15 -10.76 -13.41
CA ASP A 11 0.17 -10.19 -14.32
C ASP A 11 -0.08 -8.73 -13.91
N ARG A 12 0.07 -7.84 -14.88
CA ARG A 12 -0.10 -6.39 -14.73
C ARG A 12 -1.26 -5.88 -15.59
N THR A 13 -2.06 -6.80 -16.14
CA THR A 13 -3.20 -6.45 -16.98
C THR A 13 -4.21 -5.67 -16.13
N PRO A 14 -4.51 -4.40 -16.48
CA PRO A 14 -5.52 -3.64 -15.77
C PRO A 14 -6.89 -4.30 -15.92
N VAL A 15 -7.61 -4.48 -14.81
CA VAL A 15 -8.97 -5.04 -14.83
C VAL A 15 -9.96 -3.88 -14.76
N LYS A 16 -10.84 -3.78 -15.77
CA LYS A 16 -11.95 -2.82 -15.75
C LYS A 16 -13.09 -3.35 -14.87
N ILE A 17 -13.43 -2.60 -13.84
CA ILE A 17 -14.57 -2.89 -12.95
C ILE A 17 -15.67 -1.85 -13.21
N THR A 18 -16.86 -2.32 -13.58
CA THR A 18 -18.06 -1.48 -13.72
C THR A 18 -18.93 -1.69 -12.49
N PHE A 19 -19.40 -0.62 -11.86
CA PHE A 19 -20.33 -0.70 -10.72
C PHE A 19 -21.43 0.36 -10.83
N THR A 20 -22.53 0.14 -10.11
CA THR A 20 -23.63 1.10 -9.99
C THR A 20 -23.62 1.68 -8.58
N ALA A 21 -23.53 3.02 -8.49
CA ALA A 21 -23.58 3.73 -7.23
C ALA A 21 -25.02 4.18 -6.90
N PRO A 22 -25.47 4.08 -5.64
CA PRO A 22 -26.66 4.78 -5.19
C PRO A 22 -26.53 6.30 -5.40
N PRO A 23 -27.64 7.04 -5.58
CA PRO A 23 -27.60 8.48 -5.85
C PRO A 23 -26.83 9.29 -4.80
N ASP A 24 -26.96 8.93 -3.52
CA ASP A 24 -26.29 9.64 -2.43
C ASP A 24 -24.79 9.42 -2.44
N LEU A 25 -24.33 8.20 -2.78
CA LEU A 25 -22.91 7.94 -2.98
C LEU A 25 -22.36 8.73 -4.17
N ASN A 26 -23.10 8.80 -5.28
CA ASN A 26 -22.68 9.59 -6.44
C ASN A 26 -22.51 11.08 -6.09
N LYS A 27 -23.46 11.66 -5.35
CA LYS A 27 -23.37 13.05 -4.87
C LYS A 27 -22.14 13.25 -3.99
N ALA A 28 -21.89 12.34 -3.04
CA ALA A 28 -20.74 12.41 -2.16
C ALA A 28 -19.41 12.33 -2.93
N LEU A 29 -19.31 11.45 -3.93
CA LEU A 29 -18.13 11.33 -4.78
C LEU A 29 -17.85 12.62 -5.58
N HIS A 30 -18.90 13.24 -6.13
CA HIS A 30 -18.74 14.52 -6.84
C HIS A 30 -18.33 15.66 -5.90
N ALA A 31 -18.91 15.72 -4.69
CA ALA A 31 -18.50 16.70 -3.68
C ALA A 31 -17.03 16.51 -3.29
N TYR A 32 -16.58 15.27 -3.11
CA TYR A 32 -15.18 14.98 -2.82
C TYR A 32 -14.26 15.42 -3.97
N ALA A 33 -14.61 15.15 -5.23
CA ALA A 33 -13.82 15.60 -6.38
C ALA A 33 -13.71 17.13 -6.47
N ALA A 34 -14.78 17.85 -6.12
CA ALA A 34 -14.74 19.30 -6.03
C ALA A 34 -13.78 19.80 -4.94
N LEU A 35 -13.83 19.20 -3.74
CA LEU A 35 -12.91 19.52 -2.65
C LEU A 35 -11.46 19.16 -2.98
N TYR A 36 -11.22 18.04 -3.65
CA TYR A 36 -9.88 17.63 -4.10
C TYR A 36 -9.28 18.70 -5.00
N ARG A 37 -10.06 19.18 -5.98
CA ARG A 37 -9.65 20.28 -6.86
C ARG A 37 -9.37 21.58 -6.10
N GLU A 38 -10.20 21.92 -5.13
CA GLU A 38 -9.98 23.12 -4.32
C GLU A 38 -8.71 23.01 -3.47
N THR A 39 -8.43 21.82 -2.95
CA THR A 39 -7.29 21.56 -2.07
C THR A 39 -5.96 21.53 -2.83
N TYR A 40 -5.93 20.89 -4.01
CA TYR A 40 -4.69 20.62 -4.75
C TYR A 40 -4.56 21.43 -6.05
N GLY A 41 -5.59 22.15 -6.47
CA GLY A 41 -5.64 22.86 -7.75
C GLY A 41 -5.84 21.96 -8.96
N GLU A 42 -5.91 20.64 -8.76
CA GLU A 42 -5.99 19.64 -9.83
C GLU A 42 -7.41 19.05 -9.93
N ALA A 43 -7.99 19.11 -11.13
CA ALA A 43 -9.31 18.58 -11.40
C ALA A 43 -9.20 17.11 -11.83
N GLU A 44 -9.47 16.20 -10.89
CA GLU A 44 -9.54 14.77 -11.17
C GLU A 44 -10.98 14.28 -11.25
N SER A 45 -11.23 13.33 -12.16
CA SER A 45 -12.56 12.74 -12.30
C SER A 45 -12.84 11.74 -11.16
N VAL A 46 -14.11 11.54 -10.84
CA VAL A 46 -14.53 10.54 -9.84
C VAL A 46 -13.97 9.14 -10.19
N SER A 47 -13.95 8.76 -11.46
CA SER A 47 -13.42 7.47 -11.90
C SER A 47 -11.92 7.30 -11.66
N GLU A 48 -11.13 8.38 -11.75
CA GLU A 48 -9.70 8.35 -11.45
C GLU A 48 -9.44 8.33 -9.94
N LEU A 49 -10.30 8.96 -9.14
CA LEU A 49 -10.16 9.01 -7.68
C LEU A 49 -10.57 7.70 -7.00
N ILE A 50 -11.57 6.99 -7.52
CA ILE A 50 -12.11 5.76 -6.92
C ILE A 50 -11.02 4.69 -6.64
N PRO A 51 -10.11 4.36 -7.58
CA PRO A 51 -9.03 3.41 -7.32
C PRO A 51 -8.19 3.77 -6.08
N TYR A 52 -7.80 5.04 -5.94
CA TYR A 52 -7.01 5.52 -4.80
C TYR A 52 -7.81 5.51 -3.50
N MET A 53 -9.09 5.87 -3.54
CA MET A 53 -10.00 5.79 -2.39
C MET A 53 -10.14 4.35 -1.89
N LEU A 54 -10.35 3.40 -2.81
CA LEU A 54 -10.51 1.98 -2.48
C LEU A 54 -9.21 1.38 -1.96
N GLN A 55 -8.07 1.72 -2.57
CA GLN A 55 -6.77 1.29 -2.07
C GLN A 55 -6.54 1.78 -0.64
N SER A 56 -6.77 3.07 -0.39
CA SER A 56 -6.62 3.67 0.94
C SER A 56 -7.54 3.02 1.97
N PHE A 57 -8.78 2.72 1.58
CA PHE A 57 -9.74 2.01 2.44
C PHE A 57 -9.25 0.61 2.81
N LEU A 58 -8.81 -0.18 1.83
CA LEU A 58 -8.32 -1.54 2.06
C LEU A 58 -7.03 -1.58 2.90
N GLU A 59 -6.15 -0.60 2.71
CA GLU A 59 -4.92 -0.46 3.50
C GLU A 59 -5.21 -0.07 4.96
N ALA A 60 -6.23 0.78 5.19
CA ALA A 60 -6.64 1.21 6.52
C ALA A 60 -7.40 0.13 7.31
N ASP A 61 -8.05 -0.83 6.64
CA ASP A 61 -8.80 -1.90 7.29
C ASP A 61 -7.87 -3.00 7.86
N ARG A 62 -7.53 -2.86 9.15
CA ARG A 62 -6.73 -3.86 9.89
C ARG A 62 -7.42 -5.22 10.02
N GLY A 63 -8.75 -5.25 10.04
CA GLY A 63 -9.52 -6.50 10.11
C GLY A 63 -9.35 -7.28 8.81
N PHE A 64 -9.54 -6.61 7.68
CA PHE A 64 -9.24 -7.14 6.36
C PHE A 64 -7.78 -7.60 6.23
N ALA A 65 -6.82 -6.79 6.65
CA ALA A 65 -5.40 -7.13 6.56
C ALA A 65 -5.04 -8.42 7.33
N LYS A 66 -5.66 -8.67 8.48
CA LYS A 66 -5.47 -9.91 9.26
C LYS A 66 -6.13 -11.11 8.56
N ALA A 67 -7.37 -10.96 8.11
CA ALA A 67 -8.10 -12.02 7.41
C ALA A 67 -7.38 -12.43 6.11
N ARG A 68 -6.86 -11.46 5.35
CA ARG A 68 -6.12 -11.69 4.11
C ARG A 68 -4.86 -12.53 4.29
N LYS A 69 -4.18 -12.43 5.44
CA LYS A 69 -3.01 -13.26 5.78
C LYS A 69 -3.38 -14.68 6.19
N ALA A 70 -4.60 -14.88 6.69
CA ALA A 70 -5.11 -16.18 7.13
C ALA A 70 -5.76 -16.97 5.99
N LEU A 71 -6.10 -16.32 4.87
CA LEU A 71 -6.53 -17.01 3.66
C LEU A 71 -5.34 -17.83 3.11
N PRO A 72 -5.51 -19.13 2.86
CA PRO A 72 -4.47 -19.93 2.19
C PRO A 72 -4.14 -19.25 0.86
N GLU A 73 -2.86 -19.22 0.48
CA GLU A 73 -2.38 -18.58 -0.75
C GLU A 73 -2.97 -19.23 -2.01
N GLY A 74 -4.23 -18.92 -2.29
CA GLY A 74 -4.97 -19.25 -3.49
C GLY A 74 -5.55 -17.94 -3.99
N GLU A 75 -5.00 -17.44 -5.09
CA GLU A 75 -5.52 -16.32 -5.89
C GLU A 75 -5.36 -14.91 -5.28
N GLY A 76 -4.11 -14.44 -5.21
CA GLY A 76 -3.84 -13.05 -4.84
C GLY A 76 -2.38 -12.66 -4.96
N LYS A 77 -1.72 -13.01 -6.07
CA LYS A 77 -0.29 -12.75 -6.32
C LYS A 77 -0.03 -11.26 -6.63
N GLY A 78 -0.23 -10.41 -5.62
CA GLY A 78 0.07 -8.98 -5.63
C GLY A 78 1.29 -8.68 -4.77
N SER A 79 2.45 -8.58 -5.45
CA SER A 79 3.67 -7.86 -5.07
C SER A 79 3.80 -7.43 -3.60
N GLY A 80 4.52 -8.21 -2.81
CA GLY A 80 5.19 -7.69 -1.62
C GLY A 80 6.23 -6.66 -2.06
N ILE A 81 5.89 -5.38 -1.95
CA ILE A 81 6.90 -4.32 -1.99
C ILE A 81 7.65 -4.45 -0.67
N ALA A 82 8.74 -5.21 -0.68
CA ALA A 82 9.72 -5.18 0.38
C ALA A 82 10.30 -3.76 0.41
N GLN A 83 9.96 -2.96 1.43
CA GLN A 83 10.73 -1.77 1.75
C GLN A 83 12.08 -2.22 2.36
N PRO A 84 13.23 -1.89 1.75
CA PRO A 84 14.51 -2.08 2.40
C PRO A 84 14.78 -0.90 3.34
N GLY A 85 15.12 -1.20 4.60
CA GLY A 85 15.87 -0.28 5.44
C GLY A 85 15.11 0.36 6.61
N SER A 86 14.93 -0.40 7.69
CA SER A 86 15.04 0.18 9.04
C SER A 86 16.14 -0.57 9.78
N GLY A 87 17.38 -0.16 9.50
CA GLY A 87 18.53 -0.56 10.27
C GLY A 87 18.38 -0.03 11.69
N ARG A 88 17.90 -0.88 12.61
CA ARG A 88 18.05 -0.63 14.05
C ARG A 88 19.54 -0.65 14.35
N ARG A 89 20.15 0.52 14.45
CA ARG A 89 21.44 0.67 15.13
C ARG A 89 21.24 0.20 16.57
N ALA A 90 21.91 -0.89 16.95
CA ALA A 90 22.11 -1.21 18.35
C ALA A 90 22.93 -0.07 19.00
N PRO A 91 22.59 0.38 20.21
CA PRO A 91 23.48 1.27 20.94
C PRO A 91 24.77 0.49 21.26
N ARG A 92 25.91 1.01 20.78
CA ARG A 92 27.23 0.60 21.27
C ARG A 92 27.34 1.06 22.72
N THR A 93 27.21 0.13 23.66
CA THR A 93 27.63 0.37 25.05
C THR A 93 29.13 0.67 25.03
N LEU A 94 29.52 1.89 25.43
CA LEU A 94 30.91 2.22 25.71
C LEU A 94 31.37 1.34 26.88
N LEU A 95 32.33 0.45 26.60
CA LEU A 95 33.10 -0.22 27.64
C LEU A 95 34.11 0.80 28.18
N LEU A 96 33.91 1.28 29.40
CA LEU A 96 34.91 2.05 30.15
C LEU A 96 36.02 1.07 30.57
N PRO A 97 37.30 1.28 30.20
CA PRO A 97 38.39 0.65 30.91
C PRO A 97 38.59 1.41 32.23
N THR A 98 38.37 0.76 33.36
CA THR A 98 38.95 1.23 34.62
C THR A 98 40.33 0.63 34.73
N ASP A 99 41.31 1.51 34.58
CA ASP A 99 42.72 1.26 34.79
C ASP A 99 42.97 0.58 36.13
N LYS A 100 43.74 -0.50 36.07
CA LYS A 100 44.39 -1.14 37.20
C LYS A 100 45.74 -0.45 37.33
N LYS A 101 45.92 0.39 38.34
CA LYS A 101 47.24 0.87 38.73
C LYS A 101 47.35 0.97 40.25
N ASP A 102 48.29 0.16 40.73
CA ASP A 102 48.94 0.10 42.05
C ASP A 102 48.11 -0.39 43.25
#